data_AF-A0A1Q7WW90-F1
#
_entry.id   AF-A0A1Q7WW90-F1
#
_cell.length_a   1.000
_cell.length_b   1.000
_cell.length_c   1.000
_cell.angle_alpha   90.00
_cell.angle_beta   90.00
_cell.angle_gamma   90.00
#
_symmetry.space_group_name_H-M   'P 1'
#
loop_
_entity.id
_entity.type
_entity.pdbx_description
1 polymer ?
#
loop_
_entity_poly.entity_id
_entity_poly.type
_entity_poly.pdbx_seq_one_letter_code
_entity_poly.pdbx_strand_id
1 'polypeptide(L)'
;MTSLAIEHFATASSSGREARGLSYAEDWAVDELSGRTVWCATGLTRGKNAARAMQAQLREFAPRELNVMAGDALRQLTQRLDTMLHGEAGGVGPADREVCAGARANGDALVGDGVRTGDLVVLHDPLAVILAEAVRERGAHAVWHLELVPEAPMPTRAREFLREFTWPAHACVMAWGTRHGGHRIVTLLPSSDVVAVKEADETGRGDRGRGNAPRPACRRGPMNGR
;
A
#
# COMPACT_ATOMS: atom_id res chain seq x y z
N MET A 1 -2.19 -6.06 23.65
CA MET A 1 -3.67 -6.10 23.65
C MET A 1 -4.07 -5.38 22.38
N THR A 2 -4.38 -6.13 21.31
CA THR A 2 -4.56 -5.55 19.96
C THR A 2 -5.81 -4.67 19.94
N SER A 3 -5.63 -3.38 19.66
CA SER A 3 -6.74 -2.43 19.60
C SER A 3 -7.28 -2.39 18.18
N LEU A 4 -8.42 -3.06 17.98
CA LEU A 4 -9.12 -3.06 16.69
C LEU A 4 -9.88 -1.72 16.53
N ALA A 5 -9.27 -0.74 15.86
CA ALA A 5 -9.93 0.51 15.50
C ALA A 5 -10.60 0.35 14.13
N ILE A 6 -11.81 -0.22 14.11
CA ILE A 6 -12.57 -0.32 12.86
C ILE A 6 -13.15 1.06 12.50
N GLU A 7 -12.42 1.84 11.70
CA GLU A 7 -12.93 3.08 11.13
C GLU A 7 -13.68 2.80 9.81
N HIS A 8 -15.01 2.70 9.91
CA HIS A 8 -15.88 2.65 8.74
C HIS A 8 -15.98 4.03 8.09
N PHE A 9 -15.33 4.23 6.94
CA PHE A 9 -15.72 5.27 6.00
C PHE A 9 -16.61 4.61 4.96
N ALA A 10 -17.94 4.74 5.08
CA ALA A 10 -18.82 4.35 3.99
C ALA A 10 -18.63 5.34 2.82
N THR A 11 -19.04 4.88 1.64
CA THR A 11 -18.91 5.58 0.37
C THR A 11 -19.51 6.97 0.34
N ALA A 12 -19.15 7.71 -0.72
CA ALA A 12 -19.73 8.98 -1.14
C ALA A 12 -21.23 8.92 -1.55
N SER A 13 -21.99 8.05 -0.91
CA SER A 13 -23.45 7.98 -0.93
C SER A 13 -23.88 7.47 0.45
N SER A 14 -23.92 8.32 1.49
CA SER A 14 -25.24 8.83 1.93
C SER A 14 -25.17 9.91 3.04
N SER A 15 -24.05 10.63 3.21
CA SER A 15 -24.06 11.86 4.01
C SER A 15 -22.95 12.85 3.64
N GLY A 16 -23.21 14.15 3.76
CA GLY A 16 -22.19 15.19 3.55
C GLY A 16 -21.01 15.14 4.51
N ARG A 17 -21.04 14.28 5.54
CA ARG A 17 -19.95 14.07 6.50
C ARG A 17 -18.86 13.17 5.92
N GLU A 18 -19.22 12.08 5.27
CA GLU A 18 -18.26 11.11 4.70
C GLU A 18 -17.50 11.71 3.52
N ALA A 19 -18.19 12.42 2.64
CA ALA A 19 -17.56 13.15 1.53
C ALA A 19 -16.54 14.18 2.03
N ARG A 20 -16.85 14.91 3.11
CA ARG A 20 -15.90 15.84 3.74
C ARG A 20 -14.73 15.11 4.40
N GLY A 21 -14.97 13.97 5.03
CA GLY A 21 -13.92 13.12 5.60
C GLY A 21 -12.95 12.62 4.54
N LEU A 22 -13.47 12.19 3.37
CA LEU A 22 -12.64 11.77 2.25
C LEU A 22 -11.83 12.94 1.67
N SER A 23 -12.46 14.09 1.38
CA SER A 23 -11.73 15.25 0.89
C SER A 23 -10.68 15.75 1.88
N TYR A 24 -10.97 15.72 3.19
CA TYR A 24 -9.99 16.06 4.21
C TYR A 24 -8.81 15.07 4.21
N ALA A 25 -9.07 13.77 4.08
CA ALA A 25 -8.03 12.76 3.99
C ALA A 25 -7.20 12.89 2.70
N GLU A 26 -7.82 13.27 1.58
CA GLU A 26 -7.14 13.57 0.32
C GLU A 26 -6.21 14.79 0.47
N ASP A 27 -6.73 15.91 0.98
CA ASP A 27 -5.95 17.12 1.21
C ASP A 27 -4.79 16.85 2.19
N TRP A 28 -5.05 16.12 3.27
CA TRP A 28 -4.01 15.73 4.23
C TRP A 28 -2.97 14.79 3.61
N ALA A 29 -3.38 13.81 2.81
CA ALA A 29 -2.45 12.94 2.10
C ALA A 29 -1.59 13.72 1.11
N VAL A 30 -2.15 14.73 0.43
CA VAL A 30 -1.39 15.62 -0.46
C VAL A 30 -0.34 16.39 0.33
N ASP A 31 -0.70 16.96 1.47
CA ASP A 31 0.24 17.70 2.32
C ASP A 31 1.36 16.79 2.85
N GLU A 32 1.04 15.57 3.30
CA GLU A 32 2.03 14.62 3.83
C GLU A 32 2.96 14.02 2.77
N LEU A 33 2.44 13.78 1.56
CA LEU A 33 3.22 13.23 0.44
C LEU A 33 4.01 14.32 -0.30
N SER A 34 3.64 15.59 -0.13
CA SER A 34 4.36 16.71 -0.75
C SER A 34 5.83 16.72 -0.34
N GLY A 35 6.71 16.73 -1.34
CA GLY A 35 8.17 16.72 -1.13
C GLY A 35 8.77 15.34 -0.85
N ARG A 36 7.97 14.27 -0.83
CA ARG A 36 8.47 12.88 -0.71
C ARG A 36 8.51 12.20 -2.07
N THR A 37 9.47 11.30 -2.27
CA THR A 37 9.42 10.38 -3.42
C THR A 37 8.56 9.17 -3.06
N VAL A 38 7.60 8.83 -3.92
CA VAL A 38 6.86 7.56 -3.80
C VAL A 38 7.49 6.54 -4.73
N TRP A 39 7.89 5.38 -4.20
CA TRP A 39 8.43 4.25 -4.94
C TRP A 39 7.44 3.09 -4.95
N CYS A 40 7.22 2.49 -6.11
CA CYS A 40 6.42 1.29 -6.29
C CYS A 40 7.37 0.10 -6.53
N ALA A 41 7.58 -0.70 -5.49
CA ALA A 41 8.46 -1.85 -5.52
C ALA A 41 7.71 -3.09 -6.01
N THR A 42 8.15 -3.66 -7.13
CA THR A 42 7.48 -4.80 -7.79
C THR A 42 8.49 -5.84 -8.27
N GLY A 43 8.08 -7.10 -8.28
CA GLY A 43 8.81 -8.27 -8.71
C GLY A 43 7.95 -9.25 -9.53
N LEU A 44 6.61 -9.24 -9.40
CA LEU A 44 5.70 -10.03 -10.24
C LEU A 44 4.79 -9.18 -11.13
N THR A 45 4.17 -9.82 -12.13
CA THR A 45 3.20 -9.16 -13.03
C THR A 45 1.98 -8.64 -12.28
N ARG A 46 1.48 -9.37 -11.27
CA ARG A 46 0.33 -8.93 -10.46
C ARG A 46 0.69 -7.67 -9.65
N GLY A 47 1.82 -7.69 -8.94
CA GLY A 47 2.31 -6.49 -8.24
C GLY A 47 2.51 -5.30 -9.17
N LYS A 48 2.99 -5.52 -10.40
CA LYS A 48 3.07 -4.46 -11.43
C LYS A 48 1.71 -3.88 -11.81
N ASN A 49 0.67 -4.69 -11.91
CA ASN A 49 -0.68 -4.20 -12.19
C ASN A 49 -1.22 -3.34 -11.03
N ALA A 50 -1.03 -3.79 -9.78
CA ALA A 50 -1.39 -3.03 -8.59
C ALA A 50 -0.62 -1.70 -8.50
N ALA A 51 0.69 -1.73 -8.76
CA ALA A 51 1.53 -0.54 -8.84
C ALA A 51 1.04 0.45 -9.90
N ARG A 52 0.67 -0.01 -11.10
CA ARG A 52 0.13 0.84 -12.17
C ARG A 52 -1.20 1.49 -11.80
N ALA A 53 -2.11 0.74 -11.18
CA ALA A 53 -3.37 1.29 -10.69
C ALA A 53 -3.13 2.41 -9.66
N MET A 54 -2.23 2.17 -8.70
CA MET A 54 -1.85 3.18 -7.71
C MET A 54 -1.13 4.38 -8.33
N GLN A 55 -0.22 4.16 -9.28
CA GLN A 55 0.47 5.23 -10.03
C GLN A 55 -0.51 6.14 -10.76
N ALA A 56 -1.57 5.59 -11.35
CA ALA A 56 -2.61 6.37 -12.01
C ALA A 56 -3.37 7.28 -11.02
N GLN A 57 -3.61 6.79 -9.80
CA GLN A 57 -4.24 7.57 -8.72
C GLN A 57 -3.31 8.67 -8.21
N LEU A 58 -2.03 8.35 -8.00
CA LEU A 58 -1.00 9.23 -7.43
C LEU A 58 -0.19 10.01 -8.48
N ARG A 59 -0.71 10.19 -9.69
CA ARG A 59 0.03 10.78 -10.83
C ARG A 59 0.70 12.13 -10.51
N GLU A 60 0.12 12.93 -9.61
CA GLU A 60 0.67 14.23 -9.21
C GLU A 60 1.98 14.13 -8.43
N PHE A 61 2.22 12.99 -7.76
CA PHE A 61 3.46 12.70 -7.03
C PHE A 61 4.50 11.97 -7.89
N ALA A 62 4.17 11.69 -9.17
CA ALA A 62 5.01 10.99 -10.13
C ALA A 62 5.74 9.76 -9.54
N PRO A 63 5.02 8.73 -9.06
CA PRO A 63 5.64 7.61 -8.37
C PRO A 63 6.63 6.88 -9.30
N ARG A 64 7.75 6.46 -8.73
CA ARG A 64 8.85 5.80 -9.44
C ARG A 64 8.76 4.28 -9.30
N GLU A 65 9.23 3.55 -10.29
CA GLU A 65 9.33 2.09 -10.17
C GLU A 65 10.63 1.69 -9.48
N LEU A 66 10.52 0.71 -8.58
CA LEU A 66 11.64 0.00 -7.99
C LEU A 66 11.49 -1.49 -8.33
N ASN A 67 12.46 -2.05 -9.04
CA ASN A 67 12.38 -3.43 -9.49
C ASN A 67 13.06 -4.36 -8.47
N VAL A 68 12.27 -5.13 -7.72
CA VAL A 68 12.70 -5.95 -6.58
C VAL A 68 13.20 -7.33 -7.02
N MET A 69 13.75 -7.44 -8.24
CA MET A 69 14.11 -8.73 -8.83
C MET A 69 15.33 -9.33 -8.15
N ALA A 70 15.12 -10.02 -7.02
CA ALA A 70 16.09 -10.99 -6.55
C ALA A 70 15.95 -12.28 -7.40
N GLY A 71 17.03 -13.05 -7.50
CA GLY A 71 17.19 -14.16 -8.46
C GLY A 71 16.07 -15.20 -8.51
N ASP A 72 16.18 -16.15 -9.43
CA ASP A 72 15.07 -17.03 -9.84
C ASP A 72 14.38 -17.78 -8.70
N ALA A 73 15.13 -18.17 -7.66
CA ALA A 73 14.57 -18.81 -6.47
C ALA A 73 13.55 -17.92 -5.73
N LEU A 74 13.86 -16.63 -5.50
CA LEU A 74 12.94 -15.72 -4.82
C LEU A 74 11.70 -15.48 -5.68
N ARG A 75 11.89 -15.33 -6.99
CA ARG A 75 10.80 -15.12 -7.94
C ARG A 75 9.82 -16.31 -7.95
N GLN A 76 10.34 -17.53 -8.00
CA GLN A 76 9.52 -18.75 -7.96
C GLN A 76 8.78 -18.89 -6.63
N LEU A 77 9.46 -18.60 -5.52
CA LEU A 77 8.83 -18.60 -4.19
C LEU A 77 7.72 -17.53 -4.08
N THR A 78 7.98 -16.33 -4.59
CA THR A 78 6.99 -15.23 -4.60
C THR A 78 5.76 -15.62 -5.43
N GLN A 79 5.95 -16.27 -6.59
CA GLN A 79 4.84 -16.77 -7.42
C GLN A 79 4.03 -17.85 -6.70
N ARG A 80 4.71 -18.79 -6.04
CA ARG A 80 4.04 -19.85 -5.26
C ARG A 80 3.26 -19.27 -4.08
N LEU A 81 3.80 -18.26 -3.41
CA LEU A 81 3.08 -17.54 -2.37
C LEU A 81 1.90 -16.75 -2.92
N ASP A 82 2.02 -16.11 -4.09
CA ASP A 82 0.91 -15.43 -4.76
C ASP A 82 -0.24 -16.40 -5.03
N THR A 83 0.02 -17.54 -5.69
CA THR A 83 -1.03 -18.54 -5.96
C THR A 83 -1.62 -19.12 -4.67
N MET A 84 -0.79 -19.41 -3.66
CA MET A 84 -1.29 -19.82 -2.35
C MET A 84 -2.23 -18.77 -1.74
N LEU A 85 -1.88 -17.48 -1.74
CA LEU A 85 -2.75 -16.42 -1.19
C LEU A 85 -4.11 -16.34 -1.90
N HIS A 86 -4.18 -16.83 -3.14
CA HIS A 86 -5.40 -16.90 -3.96
C HIS A 86 -6.15 -18.23 -3.82
N GLY A 87 -5.77 -19.08 -2.86
CA GLY A 87 -6.47 -20.32 -2.51
C GLY A 87 -5.96 -21.57 -3.21
N GLU A 88 -4.88 -21.48 -4.01
CA GLU A 88 -4.28 -22.66 -4.61
C GLU A 88 -3.50 -23.50 -3.59
N ALA A 89 -3.50 -24.81 -3.81
CA ALA A 89 -2.73 -25.72 -2.98
C ALA A 89 -1.22 -25.48 -3.15
N GLY A 90 -0.49 -25.56 -2.05
CA GLY A 90 0.95 -25.34 -2.06
C GLY A 90 1.57 -25.54 -0.69
N GLY A 91 2.87 -25.28 -0.63
CA GLY A 91 3.66 -25.42 0.58
C GLY A 91 4.80 -24.42 0.64
N VAL A 92 5.17 -24.10 1.86
CA VAL A 92 6.39 -23.37 2.19
C VAL A 92 7.10 -24.11 3.32
N GLY A 93 8.43 -24.07 3.31
CA GLY A 93 9.26 -24.85 4.23
C GLY A 93 10.61 -24.20 4.54
N PRO A 94 11.50 -24.94 5.23
CA PRO A 94 12.79 -24.41 5.68
C PRO A 94 13.67 -23.87 4.56
N ALA A 95 13.75 -24.54 3.41
CA ALA A 95 14.53 -24.07 2.27
C ALA A 95 14.04 -22.71 1.73
N ASP A 96 12.73 -22.43 1.82
CA ASP A 96 12.17 -21.15 1.41
C ASP A 96 12.59 -20.03 2.36
N ARG A 97 12.77 -20.34 3.65
CA ARG A 97 13.29 -19.37 4.62
C ARG A 97 14.75 -19.00 4.31
N GLU A 98 15.55 -19.93 3.82
CA GLU A 98 16.93 -19.64 3.39
C GLU A 98 16.95 -18.71 2.17
N VAL A 99 16.05 -18.91 1.20
CA VAL A 99 15.86 -17.98 0.07
C VAL A 99 15.50 -16.59 0.57
N CYS A 100 14.55 -16.49 1.52
CA CYS A 100 14.16 -15.22 2.12
C CYS A 100 15.31 -14.56 2.90
N ALA A 101 16.09 -15.33 3.65
CA ALA A 101 17.24 -14.84 4.41
C ALA A 101 18.33 -14.26 3.49
N GLY A 102 18.64 -14.95 2.38
CA GLY A 102 19.57 -14.46 1.37
C GLY A 102 19.07 -13.17 0.71
N ALA A 103 17.77 -13.07 0.41
CA ALA A 103 17.19 -11.84 -0.13
C ALA A 103 17.24 -10.68 0.87
N ARG A 104 16.98 -10.94 2.16
CA ARG A 104 17.09 -9.94 3.23
C ARG A 104 18.52 -9.43 3.41
N ALA A 105 19.49 -10.34 3.42
CA ALA A 105 20.92 -9.97 3.50
C ALA A 105 21.38 -9.11 2.32
N ASN A 106 20.76 -9.30 1.15
CA ASN A 106 21.01 -8.49 -0.05
C ASN A 106 20.05 -7.29 -0.18
N GLY A 107 19.27 -6.98 0.86
CA GLY A 107 18.20 -5.99 0.81
C GLY A 107 18.68 -4.61 0.37
N ASP A 108 19.83 -4.16 0.87
CA ASP A 108 20.41 -2.86 0.50
C ASP A 108 20.73 -2.74 -0.98
N ALA A 109 21.26 -3.81 -1.58
CA ALA A 109 21.57 -3.85 -3.00
C ALA A 109 20.28 -3.88 -3.85
N LEU A 110 19.23 -4.56 -3.37
CA LEU A 110 17.94 -4.64 -4.05
C LEU A 110 17.14 -3.34 -3.97
N VAL A 111 17.24 -2.60 -2.85
CA VAL A 111 16.65 -1.26 -2.71
C VAL A 111 17.42 -0.24 -3.54
N GLY A 112 18.74 -0.40 -3.64
CA GLY A 112 19.62 0.47 -4.41
C GLY A 112 19.73 1.90 -3.85
N ASP A 113 20.56 2.73 -4.47
CA ASP A 113 20.95 4.05 -3.92
C ASP A 113 19.94 5.17 -4.19
N GLY A 114 18.85 4.86 -4.89
CA GLY A 114 17.82 5.84 -5.25
C GLY A 114 16.94 6.24 -4.06
N VAL A 115 16.67 5.31 -3.14
CA VAL A 115 15.78 5.53 -1.99
C VAL A 115 16.49 6.34 -0.90
N ARG A 116 15.85 7.43 -0.48
CA ARG A 116 16.38 8.39 0.50
C ARG A 116 15.51 8.47 1.74
N THR A 117 16.06 9.06 2.80
CA THR A 117 15.33 9.36 4.02
C THR A 117 14.07 10.17 3.75
N GLY A 118 12.94 9.74 4.32
CA GLY A 118 11.63 10.36 4.15
C GLY A 118 10.83 9.89 2.93
N ASP A 119 11.44 9.15 1.99
CA ASP A 119 10.73 8.55 0.87
C ASP A 119 9.69 7.52 1.36
N LEU A 120 8.65 7.30 0.55
CA LEU A 120 7.65 6.25 0.76
C LEU A 120 7.90 5.13 -0.24
N VAL A 121 8.06 3.90 0.24
CA VAL A 121 8.24 2.70 -0.61
C VAL A 121 7.06 1.76 -0.39
N VAL A 122 6.26 1.59 -1.44
CA VAL A 122 5.12 0.67 -1.48
C VAL A 122 5.55 -0.65 -2.11
N LEU A 123 5.46 -1.73 -1.34
CA LEU A 123 5.91 -3.08 -1.69
C LEU A 123 4.70 -3.88 -2.17
N HIS A 124 4.58 -4.17 -3.47
CA HIS A 124 3.31 -4.68 -4.06
C HIS A 124 3.18 -6.20 -4.19
N ASP A 125 4.20 -6.97 -3.81
CA ASP A 125 4.20 -8.43 -3.94
C ASP A 125 4.33 -9.13 -2.57
N PRO A 126 3.91 -10.40 -2.46
CA PRO A 126 3.95 -11.15 -1.21
C PRO A 126 5.31 -11.14 -0.50
N LEU A 127 6.42 -11.23 -1.24
CA LEU A 127 7.77 -11.20 -0.68
C LEU A 127 8.51 -9.89 -0.84
N ALA A 128 7.91 -8.87 -1.47
CA ALA A 128 8.51 -7.54 -1.50
C ALA A 128 8.69 -6.97 -0.08
N VAL A 129 7.84 -7.40 0.87
CA VAL A 129 7.93 -7.04 2.30
C VAL A 129 9.27 -7.38 2.95
N ILE A 130 10.03 -8.33 2.40
CA ILE A 130 11.39 -8.66 2.89
C ILE A 130 12.32 -7.44 2.84
N LEU A 131 12.10 -6.51 1.90
CA LEU A 131 12.89 -5.28 1.79
C LEU A 131 12.52 -4.21 2.82
N ALA A 132 11.45 -4.38 3.61
CA ALA A 132 10.96 -3.34 4.49
C ALA A 132 11.99 -2.90 5.55
N GLU A 133 12.87 -3.80 5.99
CA GLU A 133 13.97 -3.44 6.90
C GLU A 133 15.02 -2.57 6.22
N ALA A 134 15.54 -2.97 5.06
CA ALA A 134 16.52 -2.17 4.30
C ALA A 134 15.98 -0.78 3.92
N VAL A 135 14.68 -0.69 3.57
CA VAL A 135 14.00 0.59 3.34
C VAL A 135 14.03 1.46 4.61
N ARG A 136 13.76 0.86 5.78
CA ARG A 136 13.76 1.56 7.06
C ARG A 136 15.13 2.01 7.51
N GLU A 137 16.15 1.19 7.30
CA GLU A 137 17.53 1.51 7.65
C GLU A 137 18.04 2.74 6.86
N ARG A 138 17.51 2.97 5.66
CA ARG A 138 17.71 4.21 4.88
C ARG A 138 16.88 5.42 5.36
N GLY A 139 16.04 5.23 6.38
CA GLY A 139 15.15 6.25 6.92
C GLY A 139 13.90 6.50 6.07
N ALA A 140 13.55 5.57 5.16
CA ALA A 140 12.33 5.65 4.35
C ALA A 140 11.18 4.87 4.99
N HIS A 141 9.95 5.12 4.52
CA HIS A 141 8.74 4.49 5.00
C HIS A 141 8.35 3.30 4.12
N ALA A 142 8.47 2.08 4.64
CA ALA A 142 7.96 0.86 3.99
C ALA A 142 6.45 0.64 4.24
N VAL A 143 5.66 0.52 3.18
CA VAL A 143 4.25 0.10 3.19
C VAL A 143 4.12 -1.17 2.35
N TRP A 144 3.57 -2.24 2.91
CA TRP A 144 3.29 -3.47 2.17
C TRP A 144 1.87 -3.44 1.64
N HIS A 145 1.67 -3.56 0.33
CA HIS A 145 0.37 -3.52 -0.31
C HIS A 145 0.10 -4.82 -1.06
N LEU A 146 -1.01 -5.49 -0.74
CA LEU A 146 -1.42 -6.73 -1.40
C LEU A 146 -2.83 -6.61 -1.97
N GLU A 147 -2.96 -6.95 -3.25
CA GLU A 147 -4.27 -7.19 -3.88
C GLU A 147 -4.66 -8.65 -3.70
N LEU A 148 -5.82 -8.89 -3.08
CA LEU A 148 -6.37 -10.19 -2.74
C LEU A 148 -7.70 -10.43 -3.48
N VAL A 149 -8.18 -11.67 -3.41
CA VAL A 149 -9.50 -12.05 -3.94
C VAL A 149 -10.50 -12.19 -2.78
N PRO A 150 -11.68 -11.54 -2.84
CA PRO A 150 -12.68 -11.47 -1.76
C PRO A 150 -13.15 -12.82 -1.20
N GLU A 151 -13.27 -13.84 -2.05
CA GLU A 151 -14.01 -15.08 -1.72
C GLU A 151 -13.09 -16.26 -1.39
N ALA A 152 -11.77 -16.09 -1.43
CA ALA A 152 -10.81 -17.14 -1.09
C ALA A 152 -10.32 -16.96 0.35
N PRO A 153 -10.56 -17.90 1.28
CA PRO A 153 -9.90 -17.86 2.58
C PRO A 153 -8.40 -17.97 2.36
N MET A 154 -7.64 -16.95 2.78
CA MET A 154 -6.18 -16.97 2.69
C MET A 154 -5.64 -18.21 3.41
N PRO A 155 -4.89 -19.09 2.72
CA PRO A 155 -4.37 -20.29 3.36
C PRO A 155 -3.50 -19.97 4.57
N THR A 156 -3.82 -20.62 5.69
CA THR A 156 -3.17 -20.40 6.99
C THR A 156 -1.65 -20.48 6.90
N ARG A 157 -1.11 -21.43 6.12
CA ARG A 157 0.35 -21.61 5.96
C ARG A 157 1.05 -20.44 5.26
N ALA A 158 0.46 -19.89 4.19
CA ALA A 158 1.05 -18.72 3.51
C ALA A 158 1.03 -17.51 4.44
N ARG A 159 -0.08 -17.29 5.15
CA ARG A 159 -0.21 -16.20 6.13
C ARG A 159 0.79 -16.34 7.28
N GLU A 160 0.93 -17.54 7.85
CA GLU A 160 1.87 -17.82 8.93
C GLU A 160 3.32 -17.60 8.50
N PHE A 161 3.67 -18.04 7.30
CA PHE A 161 5.00 -17.81 6.73
C PHE A 161 5.27 -16.32 6.52
N LEU A 162 4.32 -15.59 5.93
CA LEU A 162 4.47 -14.16 5.66
C LEU A 162 4.51 -13.32 6.94
N ARG A 163 3.84 -13.75 8.03
CA ARG A 163 3.83 -13.05 9.32
C ARG A 163 5.22 -12.83 9.89
N GLU A 164 6.19 -13.68 9.58
CA GLU A 164 7.59 -13.52 10.00
C GLU A 164 8.25 -12.26 9.39
N PHE A 165 7.72 -11.78 8.26
CA PHE A 165 8.29 -10.69 7.49
C PHE A 165 7.47 -9.39 7.57
N THR A 166 6.33 -9.36 8.27
CA THR A 166 5.44 -8.19 8.30
C THR A 166 5.87 -7.11 9.27
N TRP A 167 6.54 -7.49 10.36
CA TRP A 167 6.91 -6.56 11.45
C TRP A 167 7.77 -5.36 11.00
N PRO A 168 8.71 -5.52 10.03
CA PRO A 168 9.47 -4.39 9.54
C PRO A 168 8.62 -3.36 8.77
N ALA A 169 7.46 -3.70 8.19
CA ALA A 169 6.64 -2.71 7.50
C ALA A 169 5.96 -1.73 8.47
N HIS A 170 5.87 -0.45 8.10
CA HIS A 170 5.11 0.54 8.89
C HIS A 170 3.60 0.31 8.79
N ALA A 171 3.15 -0.17 7.63
CA ALA A 171 1.76 -0.52 7.37
C ALA A 171 1.68 -1.70 6.42
N CYS A 172 0.65 -2.52 6.59
CA CYS A 172 0.21 -3.54 5.65
C CYS A 172 -1.20 -3.18 5.17
N VAL A 173 -1.34 -2.93 3.87
CA VAL A 173 -2.58 -2.59 3.20
C VAL A 173 -2.99 -3.79 2.36
N MET A 174 -4.17 -4.35 2.62
CA MET A 174 -4.74 -5.45 1.86
C MET A 174 -5.98 -4.92 1.16
N ALA A 175 -6.00 -4.95 -0.16
CA ALA A 175 -7.12 -4.50 -0.97
C ALA A 175 -7.75 -5.68 -1.71
N TRP A 176 -9.06 -5.64 -1.94
CA TRP A 176 -9.74 -6.61 -2.79
C TRP A 176 -11.03 -6.03 -3.34
N GLY A 177 -11.39 -6.45 -4.55
CA GLY A 177 -12.67 -6.10 -5.16
C GLY A 177 -13.85 -6.72 -4.40
N THR A 178 -15.00 -6.05 -4.38
CA THR A 178 -16.26 -6.55 -3.85
C THR A 178 -17.18 -6.97 -4.99
N ARG A 179 -18.08 -7.91 -4.72
CA ARG A 179 -19.06 -8.40 -5.70
C ARG A 179 -19.99 -7.30 -6.26
N HIS A 180 -20.08 -6.16 -5.58
CA HIS A 180 -20.98 -5.05 -5.92
C HIS A 180 -20.27 -3.88 -6.64
N GLY A 181 -19.03 -4.07 -7.10
CA GLY A 181 -18.31 -3.04 -7.86
C GLY A 181 -17.57 -2.03 -6.98
N GLY A 182 -17.06 -2.47 -5.83
CA GLY A 182 -16.21 -1.71 -4.94
C GLY A 182 -14.89 -2.36 -4.62
N HIS A 183 -14.06 -1.69 -3.85
CA HIS A 183 -12.81 -2.13 -3.26
C HIS A 183 -12.89 -2.03 -1.73
N ARG A 184 -12.65 -3.14 -1.04
CA ARG A 184 -12.42 -3.15 0.40
C ARG A 184 -10.92 -3.11 0.64
N ILE A 185 -10.51 -2.28 1.58
CA ILE A 185 -9.12 -2.04 1.95
C ILE A 185 -8.99 -2.25 3.46
N VAL A 186 -8.03 -3.06 3.89
CA VAL A 186 -7.70 -3.25 5.30
C VAL A 186 -6.27 -2.81 5.53
N THR A 187 -6.08 -1.90 6.48
CA THR A 187 -4.77 -1.41 6.90
C THR A 187 -4.47 -1.95 8.29
N LEU A 188 -3.39 -2.71 8.40
CA LEU A 188 -2.76 -3.09 9.67
C LEU A 188 -1.54 -2.20 9.88
N LEU A 189 -1.40 -1.61 11.06
CA LEU A 189 -0.24 -0.85 11.50
C LEU A 189 0.51 -1.69 12.57
N PRO A 190 1.51 -2.50 12.18
CA PRO A 190 2.13 -3.47 13.08
C PRO A 190 2.77 -2.81 14.31
N SER A 191 3.35 -1.61 14.16
CA SER A 191 3.99 -0.87 15.25
C SER A 191 3.01 -0.39 16.34
N SER A 192 1.72 -0.34 16.03
CA SER A 192 0.70 0.26 16.90
C SER A 192 -0.38 -0.74 17.33
N ASP A 193 -0.31 -2.00 16.86
CA ASP A 193 -1.36 -3.01 17.03
C ASP A 193 -2.76 -2.53 16.55
N VAL A 194 -2.79 -1.57 15.61
CA VAL A 194 -4.03 -1.00 15.08
C VAL A 194 -4.39 -1.68 13.76
N VAL A 195 -5.64 -2.13 13.65
CA VAL A 195 -6.24 -2.56 12.38
C VAL A 195 -7.39 -1.62 12.06
N ALA A 196 -7.33 -1.00 10.89
CA ALA A 196 -8.39 -0.24 10.28
C ALA A 196 -8.94 -0.99 9.05
N VAL A 197 -10.26 -1.07 8.92
CA VAL A 197 -10.93 -1.67 7.75
C VAL A 197 -11.76 -0.57 7.09
N LYS A 198 -11.46 -0.28 5.82
CA LYS A 198 -12.13 0.75 5.02
C LYS A 198 -12.76 0.12 3.77
N GLU A 199 -13.95 0.57 3.40
CA GLU A 199 -14.67 0.10 2.21
C GLU A 199 -14.93 1.27 1.27
N ALA A 200 -14.65 1.11 -0.01
CA ALA A 200 -14.86 2.14 -1.01
C ALA A 200 -15.47 1.53 -2.28
N ASP A 201 -16.66 1.94 -2.70
CA ASP A 201 -17.23 1.52 -3.99
C ASP A 201 -16.60 2.31 -5.15
N GLU A 202 -16.28 1.63 -6.26
CA GLU A 202 -15.76 2.24 -7.48
C GLU A 202 -16.87 2.65 -8.46
N THR A 203 -18.13 2.59 -8.06
CA THR A 203 -19.27 3.02 -8.86
C THR A 203 -19.31 4.55 -8.98
N GLY A 204 -18.59 5.08 -9.97
CA GLY A 204 -18.83 6.43 -10.51
C GLY A 204 -17.64 7.40 -10.47
N ARG A 205 -16.48 7.03 -11.01
CA ARG A 205 -15.55 8.03 -11.58
C ARG A 205 -15.89 8.31 -13.06
N GLY A 206 -17.18 8.39 -13.37
CA GLY A 206 -17.69 8.84 -14.66
C GLY A 206 -17.98 10.34 -14.59
N ASP A 207 -17.20 11.11 -15.36
CA ASP A 207 -17.52 12.47 -15.81
C ASP A 207 -17.88 13.52 -14.73
N ARG A 208 -16.90 13.96 -13.94
CA ARG A 208 -16.93 15.35 -13.44
C ARG A 208 -16.29 16.23 -14.50
N GLY A 209 -17.14 16.76 -15.38
CA GLY A 209 -16.78 17.71 -16.42
C GLY A 209 -15.88 18.84 -15.90
N ARG A 210 -14.98 19.28 -16.78
CA ARG A 210 -14.13 20.46 -16.60
C ARG A 210 -15.00 21.72 -16.47
N GLY A 211 -15.47 21.99 -15.26
CA GLY A 211 -16.02 23.28 -14.86
C GLY A 211 -14.89 24.17 -14.37
N ASN A 212 -14.32 24.97 -15.28
CA ASN A 212 -13.36 26.01 -14.94
C ASN A 212 -14.10 27.13 -14.19
N ALA A 213 -14.11 27.07 -12.85
CA ALA A 213 -14.59 28.15 -11.99
C ALA A 213 -13.40 28.66 -11.15
N PRO A 214 -13.08 29.96 -11.17
CA PRO A 214 -11.97 30.50 -10.40
C PRO A 214 -12.26 30.38 -8.90
N ARG A 215 -11.30 29.81 -8.16
CA ARG A 215 -11.29 29.77 -6.69
C ARG A 215 -11.41 31.21 -6.14
N PRO A 216 -12.29 31.49 -5.17
CA PRO A 216 -12.33 32.81 -4.54
C PRO A 216 -11.02 33.02 -3.75
N ALA A 217 -10.30 34.07 -4.13
CA ALA A 217 -9.12 34.52 -3.42
C ALA A 217 -9.48 34.85 -1.97
N CYS A 218 -8.86 34.16 -1.01
CA CYS A 218 -8.85 34.57 0.39
C CYS A 218 -8.19 35.94 0.50
N ARG A 219 -9.00 37.01 0.54
CA ARG A 219 -8.56 38.33 0.98
C ARG A 219 -8.34 38.28 2.49
N ARG A 220 -7.08 38.17 2.92
CA ARG A 220 -6.69 38.62 4.27
C ARG A 220 -6.86 40.13 4.33
N GLY A 221 -7.86 40.60 5.07
CA GLY A 221 -8.03 42.02 5.39
C GLY A 221 -6.93 42.50 6.34
N PRO A 222 -6.53 43.79 6.27
CA PRO A 222 -5.49 44.33 7.14
C PRO A 222 -6.00 44.50 8.57
N MET A 223 -5.24 44.02 9.55
CA MET A 223 -5.39 44.46 10.94
C MET A 223 -4.77 45.85 11.09
N ASN A 224 -5.60 46.88 11.24
CA ASN A 224 -5.21 48.15 11.84
C ASN A 224 -5.72 48.18 13.29
N GLY A 225 -4.83 48.54 14.20
CA GLY A 225 -5.02 48.43 15.64
C GLY A 225 -5.78 49.57 16.31
N ARG A 226 -5.90 49.41 17.63
CA ARG A 226 -5.86 50.43 18.68
C ARG A 226 -5.27 49.79 19.93
#